data_AF-A0A2D8XMM4-F1
#
_entry.id   AF-A0A2D8XMM4-F1
#
_cell.length_a   1.000
_cell.length_b   1.000
_cell.length_c   1.000
_cell.angle_alpha   90.00
_cell.angle_beta   90.00
_cell.angle_gamma   90.00
#
_symmetry.space_group_name_H-M   'P 1'
#
loop_
_entity.id
_entity.type
_entity.pdbx_description
1 polymer ?
#
loop_
_entity_poly.entity_id
_entity_poly.type
_entity_poly.pdbx_seq_one_letter_code
_entity_poly.pdbx_strand_id
1 'polypeptide(L)'
;MKIEESKIQEYSGTTFSVIKNNGISKIEFNHGGWIENKEYYGKIMLGDCVDCLKISEIYNDFTYDKILILGLGLGLVPHYAKHVKNCSVIDVLENNSELISYVNYLDNSINIIEGDAFDYTPTKQYDLILVDLWWNENDITSEIKNQINSIYNTYLEDGGKIIFPIVTEQINKE
;
A
#
# COMPACT_ATOMS: atom_id res chain seq x y z
N MET A 1 -6.04 -9.74 7.91
CA MET A 1 -7.46 -9.71 7.50
C MET A 1 -7.56 -9.57 5.98
N LYS A 2 -8.58 -10.17 5.36
CA LYS A 2 -8.95 -9.96 3.95
C LYS A 2 -10.29 -9.22 3.86
N ILE A 3 -10.57 -8.62 2.70
CA ILE A 3 -11.85 -7.93 2.46
C ILE A 3 -12.95 -8.97 2.28
N GLU A 4 -14.19 -8.65 2.66
CA GLU A 4 -15.33 -9.52 2.44
C GLU A 4 -15.59 -9.71 0.93
N GLU A 5 -15.61 -10.95 0.46
CA GLU A 5 -15.77 -11.27 -0.98
C GLU A 5 -17.09 -10.74 -1.58
N SER A 6 -18.13 -10.56 -0.76
CA SER A 6 -19.41 -9.99 -1.19
C SER A 6 -19.30 -8.51 -1.60
N LYS A 7 -18.29 -7.80 -1.11
CA LYS A 7 -18.05 -6.39 -1.43
C LYS A 7 -17.30 -6.20 -2.74
N ILE A 8 -16.51 -7.19 -3.14
CA ILE A 8 -15.69 -7.14 -4.36
C ILE A 8 -16.52 -7.72 -5.51
N GLN A 9 -16.74 -6.93 -6.56
CA GLN A 9 -17.50 -7.36 -7.74
C GLN A 9 -16.56 -7.79 -8.86
N GLU A 10 -17.00 -8.70 -9.73
CA GLU A 10 -16.23 -8.93 -10.95
C GLU A 10 -16.27 -7.67 -11.82
N TYR A 11 -15.17 -7.38 -12.51
CA TYR A 11 -15.00 -6.16 -13.27
C TYR A 11 -14.10 -6.41 -14.47
N SER A 12 -14.43 -5.82 -15.62
CA SER A 12 -13.60 -5.85 -16.81
C SER A 12 -13.40 -4.42 -17.28
N GLY A 13 -12.20 -3.90 -17.00
CA GLY A 13 -11.84 -2.52 -17.21
C GLY A 13 -10.86 -2.30 -18.35
N THR A 14 -10.40 -1.06 -18.45
CA THR A 14 -9.37 -0.68 -19.41
C THR A 14 -7.96 -0.84 -18.87
N THR A 15 -7.76 -0.76 -17.55
CA THR A 15 -6.44 -0.82 -16.91
C THR A 15 -6.22 -2.10 -16.07
N PHE A 16 -7.31 -2.72 -15.62
CA PHE A 16 -7.31 -3.99 -14.87
C PHE A 16 -8.61 -4.76 -15.08
N SER A 17 -8.61 -6.00 -14.60
CA SER A 17 -9.82 -6.82 -14.45
C SER A 17 -9.86 -7.44 -13.07
N VAL A 18 -11.07 -7.75 -12.59
CA VAL A 18 -11.30 -8.52 -11.38
C VAL A 18 -12.16 -9.73 -11.72
N ILE A 19 -11.64 -10.91 -11.41
CA ILE A 19 -12.31 -12.20 -11.62
C ILE A 19 -12.44 -12.95 -10.30
N LYS A 20 -13.44 -13.84 -10.19
CA LYS A 20 -13.59 -14.72 -9.04
C LYS A 20 -13.22 -16.16 -9.36
N ASN A 21 -12.11 -16.62 -8.79
CA ASN A 21 -11.67 -18.00 -8.91
C ASN A 21 -12.03 -18.77 -7.65
N ASN A 22 -12.94 -19.74 -7.75
CA ASN A 22 -13.45 -20.51 -6.60
C ASN A 22 -13.93 -19.62 -5.45
N GLY A 23 -14.57 -18.50 -5.78
CA GLY A 23 -15.10 -17.53 -4.81
C GLY A 23 -14.05 -16.59 -4.20
N ILE A 24 -12.81 -16.61 -4.67
CA ILE A 24 -11.76 -15.66 -4.27
C ILE A 24 -11.57 -14.63 -5.38
N SER A 25 -11.72 -13.35 -5.04
CA SER A 25 -11.48 -12.26 -5.99
C SER A 25 -9.99 -12.09 -6.27
N LYS A 26 -9.63 -11.94 -7.54
CA LYS A 26 -8.28 -11.64 -8.03
C LYS A 26 -8.35 -10.40 -8.92
N ILE A 27 -7.59 -9.35 -8.59
CA ILE A 27 -7.31 -8.25 -9.51
C ILE A 27 -6.09 -8.59 -10.37
N GLU A 28 -6.17 -8.30 -11.65
CA GLU A 28 -5.10 -8.47 -12.62
C GLU A 28 -4.97 -7.22 -13.48
N PHE A 29 -3.79 -6.61 -13.44
CA PHE A 29 -3.44 -5.41 -14.18
C PHE A 29 -2.92 -5.76 -15.57
N ASN A 30 -3.06 -4.84 -16.53
CA ASN A 30 -2.67 -5.09 -17.93
C ASN A 30 -1.19 -5.44 -18.13
N HIS A 31 -0.31 -4.98 -17.23
CA HIS A 31 1.12 -5.32 -17.26
C HIS A 31 1.42 -6.68 -16.60
N GLY A 32 0.39 -7.46 -16.22
CA GLY A 32 0.49 -8.82 -15.71
C GLY A 32 0.63 -8.96 -14.20
N GLY A 33 0.75 -7.86 -13.45
CA GLY A 33 0.74 -7.92 -11.98
C GLY A 33 -0.66 -8.27 -11.46
N TRP A 34 -0.72 -8.93 -10.31
CA TRP A 34 -2.00 -9.38 -9.75
C TRP A 34 -1.95 -9.52 -8.23
N ILE A 35 -3.12 -9.34 -7.60
CA ILE A 35 -3.34 -9.59 -6.17
C ILE A 35 -4.60 -10.42 -6.02
N GLU A 36 -4.54 -11.44 -5.18
CA GLU A 36 -5.74 -12.14 -4.68
C GLU A 36 -6.18 -11.53 -3.36
N ASN A 37 -7.50 -11.50 -3.12
CA ASN A 37 -8.10 -11.10 -1.85
C ASN A 37 -7.78 -12.12 -0.74
N LYS A 38 -6.54 -12.10 -0.28
CA LYS A 38 -6.00 -13.00 0.73
C LYS A 38 -5.30 -12.20 1.82
N GLU A 39 -5.38 -12.73 3.04
CA GLU A 39 -4.87 -12.07 4.23
C GLU A 39 -3.36 -11.84 4.19
N TYR A 40 -2.61 -12.69 3.48
CA TYR A 40 -1.15 -12.61 3.48
C TYR A 40 -0.64 -11.28 2.95
N TYR A 41 -1.33 -10.62 2.00
CA TYR A 41 -0.78 -9.44 1.34
C TYR A 41 -0.55 -8.30 2.32
N GLY A 42 -1.62 -7.85 3.01
CA GLY A 42 -1.49 -6.82 4.05
C GLY A 42 -0.58 -7.25 5.21
N LYS A 43 -0.61 -8.54 5.59
CA LYS A 43 0.25 -9.09 6.65
C LYS A 43 1.74 -8.97 6.30
N ILE A 44 2.11 -9.28 5.05
CA ILE A 44 3.48 -9.17 4.55
C ILE A 44 3.87 -7.69 4.46
N MET A 45 3.07 -6.90 3.76
CA MET A 45 3.40 -5.50 3.47
C MET A 45 3.58 -4.65 4.72
N LEU A 46 2.89 -4.99 5.82
CA LEU A 46 2.92 -4.25 7.10
C LEU A 46 3.72 -4.95 8.21
N GLY A 47 4.59 -5.90 7.86
CA GLY A 47 5.60 -6.45 8.77
C GLY A 47 5.15 -7.57 9.71
N ASP A 48 3.89 -8.01 9.62
CA ASP A 48 3.32 -9.01 10.53
C ASP A 48 3.55 -10.47 10.04
N CYS A 49 4.28 -10.67 8.94
CA CYS A 49 4.64 -12.00 8.44
C CYS A 49 5.83 -12.60 9.22
N VAL A 50 5.53 -13.51 10.15
CA VAL A 50 6.53 -14.21 11.00
C VAL A 50 7.58 -14.97 10.19
N ASP A 51 7.19 -15.61 9.08
CA ASP A 51 8.11 -16.39 8.25
C ASP A 51 8.86 -15.53 7.20
N CYS A 52 8.55 -14.23 7.12
CA CYS A 52 9.15 -13.28 6.18
C CYS A 52 10.22 -12.43 6.87
N LEU A 53 11.25 -13.08 7.43
CA LEU A 53 12.22 -12.46 8.36
C LEU A 53 12.76 -11.10 7.88
N LYS A 54 13.18 -10.99 6.62
CA LYS A 54 13.73 -9.74 6.07
C LYS A 54 12.73 -8.58 6.08
N ILE A 55 11.47 -8.86 5.76
CA ILE A 55 10.41 -7.83 5.77
C ILE A 55 10.03 -7.51 7.21
N SER A 56 9.92 -8.48 8.11
CA SER A 56 9.61 -8.17 9.52
C SER A 56 10.72 -7.36 10.20
N GLU A 57 11.99 -7.59 9.83
CA GLU A 57 13.15 -6.93 10.46
C GLU A 57 13.17 -5.41 10.27
N ILE A 58 12.72 -4.89 9.13
CA ILE A 58 12.61 -3.44 8.89
C ILE A 58 11.51 -2.77 9.73
N TYR A 59 10.60 -3.55 10.32
CA TYR A 59 9.58 -3.08 11.26
C TYR A 59 9.97 -3.27 12.73
N ASN A 60 11.14 -3.85 13.04
CA ASN A 60 11.58 -4.05 14.42
C ASN A 60 11.68 -2.71 15.16
N ASP A 61 11.21 -2.72 16.41
CA ASP A 61 11.18 -1.56 17.32
C ASP A 61 10.51 -0.32 16.73
N PHE A 62 9.62 -0.51 15.75
CA PHE A 62 8.92 0.57 15.06
C PHE A 62 7.40 0.43 15.25
N THR A 63 6.80 1.47 15.81
CA THR A 63 5.36 1.59 15.99
C THR A 63 4.85 2.78 15.19
N TYR A 64 3.71 2.62 14.52
CA TYR A 64 3.11 3.65 13.68
C TYR A 64 1.60 3.66 13.88
N ASP A 65 1.00 4.84 13.73
CA ASP A 65 -0.44 5.08 13.82
C ASP A 65 -0.96 5.83 12.59
N LYS A 66 -0.18 6.78 12.04
CA LYS A 66 -0.49 7.52 10.82
C LYS A 66 0.28 6.94 9.64
N ILE A 67 -0.44 6.47 8.64
CA ILE A 67 0.16 5.86 7.45
C ILE A 67 -0.28 6.55 6.15
N LEU A 68 0.67 6.81 5.27
CA LEU A 68 0.45 7.09 3.85
C LEU A 68 0.89 5.86 3.04
N ILE A 69 0.01 5.34 2.20
CA ILE A 69 0.28 4.20 1.32
C ILE A 69 0.34 4.72 -0.11
N LEU A 70 1.45 4.51 -0.79
CA LEU A 70 1.62 4.84 -2.20
C LEU A 70 1.25 3.60 -3.03
N GLY A 71 0.07 3.61 -3.66
CA GLY A 71 -0.52 2.48 -4.38
C GLY A 71 -1.74 1.90 -3.66
N LEU A 72 -2.80 1.60 -4.43
CA LEU A 72 -4.07 1.12 -3.87
C LEU A 72 -4.29 -0.40 -4.02
N GLY A 73 -3.96 -0.95 -5.20
CA GLY A 73 -4.25 -2.35 -5.52
C GLY A 73 -5.73 -2.69 -5.32
N LEU A 74 -6.02 -3.87 -4.72
CA LEU A 74 -7.39 -4.24 -4.33
C LEU A 74 -7.85 -3.57 -3.02
N GLY A 75 -7.01 -2.74 -2.40
CA GLY A 75 -7.27 -2.11 -1.10
C GLY A 75 -6.90 -2.97 0.12
N LEU A 76 -6.13 -4.05 -0.07
CA LEU A 76 -5.79 -4.99 1.01
C LEU A 76 -4.90 -4.37 2.10
N VAL A 77 -3.92 -3.56 1.70
CA VAL A 77 -3.00 -2.90 2.63
C VAL A 77 -3.72 -1.85 3.50
N PRO A 78 -4.46 -0.87 2.93
CA PRO A 78 -5.21 0.08 3.76
C PRO A 78 -6.28 -0.60 4.61
N HIS A 79 -6.92 -1.67 4.11
CA HIS A 79 -7.85 -2.47 4.90
C HIS A 79 -7.17 -3.14 6.11
N TYR A 80 -5.97 -3.71 5.92
CA TYR A 80 -5.20 -4.32 7.00
C TYR A 80 -4.72 -3.28 8.02
N ALA A 81 -4.23 -2.12 7.55
CA ALA A 81 -3.85 -1.00 8.40
C ALA A 81 -5.02 -0.57 9.31
N LYS A 82 -6.23 -0.49 8.76
CA LYS A 82 -7.43 -0.14 9.52
C LYS A 82 -7.82 -1.18 10.57
N HIS A 83 -7.98 -2.43 10.16
CA HIS A 83 -8.68 -3.42 10.98
C HIS A 83 -7.76 -4.32 11.80
N VAL A 84 -6.45 -4.32 11.51
CA VAL A 84 -5.47 -5.12 12.25
C VAL A 84 -4.46 -4.24 12.96
N LYS A 85 -3.85 -3.27 12.25
CA LYS A 85 -2.90 -2.34 12.87
C LYS A 85 -3.59 -1.26 13.70
N ASN A 86 -4.89 -1.02 13.47
CA ASN A 86 -5.70 0.00 14.13
C ASN A 86 -5.17 1.43 13.92
N CYS A 87 -4.57 1.71 12.76
CA CYS A 87 -4.10 3.04 12.40
C CYS A 87 -5.24 4.07 12.43
N SER A 88 -5.01 5.22 13.07
CA SER A 88 -6.00 6.29 13.20
C SER A 88 -6.10 7.16 11.93
N VAL A 89 -5.01 7.27 11.16
CA VAL A 89 -4.94 8.00 9.89
C VAL A 89 -4.41 7.08 8.81
N ILE A 90 -5.20 6.89 7.75
CA ILE A 90 -4.86 6.03 6.63
C ILE A 90 -5.17 6.78 5.35
N ASP A 91 -4.13 7.31 4.72
CA ASP A 91 -4.21 7.93 3.41
C ASP A 91 -3.63 6.97 2.37
N VAL A 92 -4.25 6.91 1.20
CA VAL A 92 -3.80 6.11 0.07
C VAL A 92 -3.68 7.03 -1.13
N LEU A 93 -2.54 7.02 -1.80
CA LEU A 93 -2.30 7.77 -3.03
C LEU A 93 -2.33 6.80 -4.22
N GLU A 94 -3.16 7.10 -5.21
CA GLU A 94 -3.32 6.27 -6.41
C GLU A 94 -3.53 7.19 -7.62
N ASN A 95 -2.92 6.87 -8.76
CA ASN A 95 -3.03 7.70 -9.98
C ASN A 95 -4.02 7.12 -11.00
N ASN A 96 -4.53 5.91 -10.78
CA ASN A 96 -5.52 5.26 -11.62
C ASN A 96 -6.95 5.55 -11.14
N SER A 97 -7.61 6.54 -11.75
CA SER A 97 -9.00 6.92 -11.44
C SER A 97 -10.02 5.81 -11.67
N GLU A 98 -9.77 4.88 -12.59
CA GLU A 98 -10.60 3.68 -12.79
C GLU A 98 -10.54 2.78 -11.55
N LEU A 99 -9.33 2.56 -11.02
CA LEU A 99 -9.12 1.74 -9.83
C LEU A 99 -9.74 2.40 -8.59
N ILE A 100 -9.55 3.71 -8.42
CA ILE A 100 -10.16 4.47 -7.32
C ILE A 100 -11.68 4.35 -7.35
N SER A 101 -12.28 4.52 -8.52
CA SER A 101 -13.74 4.43 -8.70
C SER A 101 -14.27 3.02 -8.39
N TYR A 102 -13.49 2.00 -8.72
CA TYR A 102 -13.84 0.60 -8.49
C TYR A 102 -13.71 0.20 -7.01
N VAL A 103 -12.65 0.63 -6.31
CA VAL A 103 -12.38 0.30 -4.90
C VAL A 103 -13.20 1.21 -3.97
N ASN A 104 -14.53 1.16 -4.11
CA ASN A 104 -15.48 1.99 -3.36
C ASN A 104 -16.05 1.29 -2.10
N TYR A 105 -15.46 0.17 -1.71
CA TYR A 105 -15.96 -0.73 -0.65
C TYR A 105 -15.13 -0.70 0.64
N LEU A 106 -14.08 0.12 0.69
CA LEU A 106 -13.25 0.27 1.88
C LEU A 106 -13.99 1.03 2.99
N ASP A 107 -13.46 0.95 4.21
CA ASP A 107 -13.96 1.72 5.34
C ASP A 107 -13.87 3.23 5.02
N ASN A 108 -14.93 4.00 5.31
CA ASN A 108 -14.99 5.44 5.03
C ASN A 108 -13.91 6.25 5.76
N SER A 109 -13.27 5.70 6.79
CA SER A 109 -12.12 6.36 7.44
C SER A 109 -10.81 6.23 6.67
N ILE A 110 -10.76 5.41 5.62
CA ILE A 110 -9.62 5.31 4.69
C ILE A 110 -9.81 6.38 3.62
N ASN A 111 -8.85 7.30 3.53
CA ASN A 111 -8.89 8.40 2.60
C ASN A 111 -8.09 8.07 1.33
N ILE A 112 -8.79 7.88 0.21
CA ILE A 112 -8.15 7.65 -1.10
C ILE A 112 -8.00 8.99 -1.82
N ILE A 113 -6.78 9.31 -2.21
CA ILE A 113 -6.37 10.55 -2.87
C ILE A 113 -5.94 10.20 -4.29
N GLU A 114 -6.58 10.82 -5.27
CA GLU A 114 -6.14 10.73 -6.66
C GLU A 114 -4.89 11.62 -6.84
N GLY A 115 -3.76 11.01 -7.21
CA GLY A 115 -2.52 11.72 -7.45
C GLY A 115 -1.35 10.82 -7.76
N ASP A 116 -0.29 11.41 -8.32
CA ASP A 116 0.94 10.70 -8.67
C ASP A 116 1.96 10.76 -7.54
N ALA A 117 2.59 9.63 -7.22
CA ALA A 117 3.55 9.53 -6.13
C ALA A 117 4.82 10.37 -6.33
N PHE A 118 5.15 10.76 -7.56
CA PHE A 118 6.33 11.56 -7.87
C PHE A 118 6.07 13.08 -7.87
N ASP A 119 4.81 13.50 -7.86
CA ASP A 119 4.41 14.91 -7.89
C ASP A 119 3.51 15.33 -6.73
N TYR A 120 3.04 14.39 -5.90
CA TYR A 120 2.16 14.66 -4.78
C TYR A 120 2.90 15.34 -3.62
N THR A 121 2.27 16.37 -3.05
CA THR A 121 2.76 17.07 -1.86
C THR A 121 1.82 16.78 -0.69
N PRO A 122 2.25 15.98 0.32
CA PRO A 122 1.42 15.72 1.49
C PRO A 122 1.06 16.98 2.28
N THR A 123 -0.10 16.96 2.93
CA THR A 123 -0.58 18.06 3.78
C THR A 123 -0.45 17.78 5.28
N LYS A 124 0.01 16.58 5.64
CA LYS A 124 0.17 16.09 7.01
C LYS A 124 1.46 15.26 7.13
N GLN A 125 1.91 15.04 8.36
CA GLN A 125 3.01 14.13 8.66
C GLN A 125 2.51 12.73 9.00
N TYR A 126 3.35 11.73 8.76
CA TYR A 126 3.06 10.31 8.96
C TYR A 126 4.17 9.61 9.73
N ASP A 127 3.80 8.61 10.54
CA ASP A 127 4.78 7.72 11.15
C ASP A 127 5.38 6.80 10.07
N LEU A 128 4.53 6.31 9.16
CA LEU A 128 4.91 5.40 8.09
C LEU A 128 4.46 5.92 6.72
N ILE A 129 5.38 5.95 5.78
CA ILE A 129 5.08 6.07 4.35
C ILE A 129 5.47 4.74 3.69
N LEU A 130 4.48 4.00 3.21
CA LEU A 130 4.65 2.68 2.63
C LEU A 130 4.61 2.76 1.10
N VAL A 131 5.61 2.19 0.44
CA VAL A 131 5.73 2.20 -1.01
C VAL A 131 5.26 0.86 -1.60
N ASP A 132 4.05 0.82 -2.15
CA ASP A 132 3.37 -0.33 -2.78
C ASP A 132 3.01 -0.03 -4.25
N LEU A 133 4.00 0.47 -5.01
CA LEU A 133 3.81 0.94 -6.39
C LEU A 133 4.26 -0.09 -7.44
N TRP A 134 5.14 -1.02 -7.08
CA TRP A 134 5.82 -1.92 -8.03
C TRP A 134 5.81 -3.37 -7.59
N TRP A 135 5.92 -4.27 -8.56
CA TRP A 135 5.96 -5.72 -8.36
C TRP A 135 7.37 -6.29 -8.35
N ASN A 136 8.28 -5.65 -9.09
CA ASN A 136 9.62 -6.15 -9.32
C ASN A 136 10.64 -5.30 -8.55
N GLU A 137 11.55 -5.97 -7.85
CA GLU A 137 12.68 -5.32 -7.17
C GLU A 137 13.50 -4.45 -8.12
N ASN A 138 13.65 -4.85 -9.39
CA ASN A 138 14.41 -4.11 -10.40
C ASN A 138 13.79 -2.76 -10.76
N ASP A 139 12.49 -2.57 -10.51
CA ASP A 139 11.81 -1.30 -10.74
C ASP A 139 12.09 -0.31 -9.59
N ILE A 140 12.66 -0.75 -8.47
CA ILE A 140 12.95 0.06 -7.29
C ILE A 140 14.44 0.42 -7.26
N THR A 141 14.82 1.32 -8.16
CA THR A 141 16.21 1.79 -8.28
C THR A 141 16.60 2.75 -7.16
N SER A 142 17.91 2.96 -6.96
CA SER A 142 18.40 3.99 -6.03
C SER A 142 17.94 5.40 -6.40
N GLU A 143 17.75 5.69 -7.69
CA GLU A 143 17.23 6.96 -8.16
C GLU A 143 15.78 7.16 -7.69
N ILE A 144 14.93 6.14 -7.85
CA ILE A 144 13.54 6.16 -7.39
C ILE A 144 13.48 6.32 -5.87
N LYS A 145 14.30 5.57 -5.11
CA LYS A 145 14.37 5.71 -3.65
C LYS A 145 14.77 7.13 -3.23
N ASN A 146 15.74 7.73 -3.92
CA ASN A 146 16.16 9.11 -3.64
C ASN A 146 15.08 10.14 -3.99
N GLN A 147 14.34 9.96 -5.08
CA GLN A 147 13.23 10.83 -5.45
C GLN A 147 12.10 10.75 -4.41
N ILE A 148 11.69 9.53 -4.03
CA ILE A 148 10.70 9.31 -2.97
C ILE A 148 11.21 9.92 -1.65
N ASN A 149 12.47 9.72 -1.27
CA ASN A 149 13.02 10.37 -0.07
C ASN A 149 12.91 11.90 -0.14
N SER A 150 13.32 12.49 -1.26
CA SER A 150 13.29 13.95 -1.45
C SER A 150 11.88 14.53 -1.35
N ILE A 151 10.86 13.79 -1.79
CA ILE A 151 9.47 14.24 -1.74
C ILE A 151 8.91 14.06 -0.32
N TYR A 152 9.16 12.91 0.30
CA TYR A 152 8.36 12.45 1.45
C TYR A 152 9.05 12.58 2.81
N ASN A 153 10.38 12.69 2.90
CA ASN A 153 11.09 12.63 4.19
C ASN A 153 10.66 13.73 5.17
N THR A 154 10.47 14.95 4.66
CA THR A 154 10.00 16.10 5.47
C THR A 154 8.57 15.95 6.01
N TYR A 155 7.83 14.99 5.47
CA TYR A 155 6.47 14.62 5.89
C TYR A 155 6.44 13.41 6.81
N LEU A 156 7.59 13.00 7.35
CA LEU A 156 7.64 12.02 8.43
C LEU A 156 7.50 12.70 9.79
N GLU A 157 6.80 12.04 10.71
CA GLU A 157 6.85 12.33 12.15
C GLU A 157 8.24 11.96 12.72
N ASP A 158 8.58 12.46 13.90
CA ASP A 158 9.86 12.09 14.54
C ASP A 158 9.95 10.56 14.78
N GLY A 159 11.02 9.94 14.29
CA GLY A 159 11.17 8.48 14.29
C GLY A 159 10.40 7.76 13.17
N GLY A 160 9.75 8.52 12.28
CA GLY A 160 9.03 7.97 11.13
C GLY A 160 9.95 7.38 10.06
N LYS A 161 9.36 6.55 9.20
CA LYS A 161 10.07 5.79 8.16
C LYS A 161 9.33 5.79 6.82
N ILE A 162 10.10 5.79 5.73
CA ILE A 162 9.65 5.34 4.42
C ILE A 162 10.08 3.87 4.28
N ILE A 163 9.15 2.98 3.90
CA ILE A 163 9.44 1.55 3.75
C ILE A 163 9.15 1.10 2.32
N PHE A 164 10.09 0.33 1.76
CA PHE A 164 10.01 -0.34 0.47
C PHE A 164 9.97 -1.86 0.71
N PRO A 165 8.79 -2.47 0.88
CA PRO A 165 8.68 -3.87 1.30
C PRO A 165 9.30 -4.85 0.29
N ILE A 166 9.15 -4.58 -1.00
CA ILE A 166 9.59 -5.46 -2.09
C ILE A 166 11.12 -5.65 -2.08
N VAL A 167 11.90 -4.59 -1.83
CA VAL A 167 13.36 -4.65 -1.73
C VAL A 167 13.86 -4.79 -0.29
N THR A 168 12.96 -4.90 0.70
CA THR A 168 13.30 -5.00 2.13
C THR A 168 14.18 -3.87 2.64
N GLU A 169 13.90 -2.63 2.21
CA GLU A 169 14.65 -1.45 2.61
C GLU A 169 13.77 -0.42 3.31
N GLN A 170 14.41 0.43 4.12
CA GLN A 170 13.78 1.55 4.80
C GLN A 170 14.66 2.81 4.72
N ILE A 171 14.03 3.97 4.79
CA ILE A 171 14.68 5.26 4.95
C ILE A 171 14.08 5.91 6.19
N ASN A 172 14.93 6.33 7.13
CA ASN A 172 14.49 7.01 8.33
C ASN A 172 14.38 8.52 8.07
N LYS A 173 13.54 9.21 8.82
CA LYS A 173 13.53 10.67 8.87
C LYS A 173 14.94 11.23 9.15
N GLU A 174 15.32 12.26 8.40
CA GLU A 174 16.59 12.98 8.54
C GLU A 174 16.54 14.05 9.65
#